data_AF-A0A3C1S015-F1
#
_entry.id   AF-A0A3C1S015-F1
#
_cell.length_a   1.000
_cell.length_b   1.000
_cell.length_c   1.000
_cell.angle_alpha   90.00
_cell.angle_beta   90.00
_cell.angle_gamma   90.00
#
_symmetry.space_group_name_H-M   'P 1'
#
loop_
_entity.id
_entity.type
_entity.pdbx_description
1 polymer ?
#
loop_
_entity_poly.entity_id
_entity_poly.type
_entity_poly.pdbx_seq_one_letter_code
_entity_poly.pdbx_strand_id
1 'polypeptide(L)'
;MNKKFKFSAKIGYYYIVGKVKVLHPLLPKKLKNKLPIGWNFHMFWKAFKTGGTRIYNDYYSEMKMPSSFTPKATTNSSFSLSKKDIKFFYENGYVGPFDLISSTEIAFNQYHFK
;
A
#
# COMPACT_ATOMS: atom_id res chain seq x y z
N MET A 1 -23.04 5.86 6.96
CA MET A 1 -22.54 4.65 6.24
C MET A 1 -21.00 4.63 6.24
N ASN A 2 -20.39 3.61 6.87
CA ASN A 2 -18.94 3.48 7.10
C ASN A 2 -18.13 3.48 5.76
N LYS A 3 -17.09 4.32 5.64
CA LYS A 3 -16.23 4.42 4.43
C LYS A 3 -15.67 3.06 4.01
N LYS A 4 -15.27 2.23 4.98
CA LYS A 4 -14.76 0.86 4.77
C LYS A 4 -15.78 -0.03 4.07
N PHE A 5 -17.04 0.03 4.53
CA PHE A 5 -18.14 -0.73 3.96
C PHE A 5 -18.45 -0.31 2.52
N LYS A 6 -18.48 1.01 2.26
CA LYS A 6 -18.69 1.54 0.90
C LYS A 6 -17.63 1.03 -0.08
N PHE A 7 -16.36 1.05 0.32
CA PHE A 7 -15.27 0.51 -0.51
C PHE A 7 -15.46 -0.99 -0.77
N SER A 8 -15.71 -1.76 0.29
CA SER A 8 -15.84 -3.22 0.22
C SER A 8 -16.99 -3.63 -0.70
N ALA A 9 -18.15 -3.01 -0.56
CA ALA A 9 -19.30 -3.25 -1.45
C ALA A 9 -18.96 -2.91 -2.91
N LYS A 10 -18.31 -1.76 -3.13
CA LYS A 10 -17.92 -1.30 -4.48
C LYS A 10 -16.93 -2.25 -5.16
N ILE A 11 -15.88 -2.67 -4.45
CA ILE A 11 -14.89 -3.60 -5.01
C ILE A 11 -15.49 -5.00 -5.21
N GLY A 12 -16.43 -5.42 -4.35
CA GLY A 12 -17.23 -6.64 -4.53
C GLY A 12 -17.98 -6.63 -5.85
N TYR A 13 -18.76 -5.56 -6.09
CA TYR A 13 -19.47 -5.38 -7.35
C TYR A 13 -18.52 -5.38 -8.56
N TYR A 14 -17.42 -4.62 -8.52
CA TYR A 14 -16.46 -4.59 -9.62
C TYR A 14 -15.78 -5.94 -9.87
N TYR A 15 -15.48 -6.70 -8.83
CA TYR A 15 -14.88 -8.02 -8.98
C TYR A 15 -15.83 -9.00 -9.67
N ILE A 16 -17.11 -9.02 -9.26
CA ILE A 16 -18.14 -9.87 -9.89
C ILE A 16 -18.30 -9.50 -11.38
N VAL A 17 -18.51 -8.22 -11.68
CA VAL A 17 -18.61 -7.74 -13.08
C VAL A 17 -17.35 -8.05 -13.87
N GLY A 18 -16.17 -7.91 -13.26
CA GLY A 18 -14.88 -8.25 -13.86
C GLY A 18 -14.75 -9.72 -14.25
N LYS A 19 -15.38 -10.64 -13.52
CA LYS A 19 -15.38 -12.09 -13.83
C LYS A 19 -16.40 -12.48 -14.89
N VAL A 20 -17.49 -11.73 -15.04
CA VAL A 20 -18.51 -11.98 -16.09
C VAL A 20 -18.08 -11.34 -17.43
N LYS A 21 -17.07 -11.94 -18.07
CA LYS A 21 -16.47 -11.43 -19.33
C LYS A 21 -17.48 -11.26 -20.47
N VAL A 22 -18.54 -12.07 -20.49
CA VAL A 22 -19.59 -12.04 -21.53
C VAL A 22 -20.30 -10.68 -21.57
N LEU A 23 -20.43 -9.99 -20.45
CA LEU A 23 -21.08 -8.68 -20.39
C LEU A 23 -20.12 -7.53 -20.72
N HIS A 24 -18.80 -7.79 -20.81
CA HIS A 24 -17.81 -6.74 -21.02
C HIS A 24 -18.01 -5.94 -22.31
N PRO A 25 -18.45 -6.50 -23.47
CA PRO A 25 -18.73 -5.72 -24.67
C PRO A 25 -19.72 -4.57 -24.44
N LEU A 26 -20.74 -4.80 -23.60
CA LEU A 26 -21.83 -3.85 -23.31
C LEU A 26 -21.45 -2.77 -22.30
N LEU A 27 -20.35 -2.94 -21.56
CA LEU A 27 -19.96 -1.99 -20.52
C LEU A 27 -19.35 -0.72 -21.12
N PRO A 28 -19.60 0.47 -20.53
CA PRO A 28 -18.88 1.68 -20.88
C PRO A 28 -17.37 1.53 -20.66
N LYS A 29 -16.54 2.10 -21.55
CA LYS A 29 -15.06 2.03 -21.43
C LYS A 29 -14.56 2.52 -20.07
N LYS A 30 -15.17 3.58 -19.53
CA LYS A 30 -14.86 4.13 -18.18
C LYS A 30 -15.07 3.11 -17.05
N LEU A 31 -16.02 2.18 -17.20
CA LEU A 31 -16.27 1.13 -16.23
C LEU A 31 -15.29 -0.03 -16.41
N LYS A 32 -15.03 -0.47 -17.65
CA LYS A 32 -14.07 -1.55 -17.95
C LYS A 32 -12.69 -1.26 -17.34
N ASN A 33 -12.21 -0.01 -17.45
CA ASN A 33 -10.92 0.41 -16.89
C ASN A 33 -10.85 0.37 -15.36
N LYS A 34 -11.98 0.27 -14.66
CA LYS A 34 -12.05 0.17 -13.19
C LYS A 34 -12.19 -1.26 -12.69
N LEU A 35 -12.41 -2.23 -13.59
CA LEU A 35 -12.64 -3.61 -13.20
C LEU A 35 -11.29 -4.28 -12.85
N PRO A 36 -11.20 -5.00 -11.72
CA PRO A 36 -9.99 -5.75 -11.35
C PRO A 36 -9.91 -7.08 -12.13
N ILE A 37 -9.88 -7.01 -13.46
CA ILE A 37 -9.95 -8.19 -14.37
C ILE A 37 -8.79 -9.16 -14.09
N GLY A 38 -7.58 -8.64 -13.86
CA GLY A 38 -6.37 -9.41 -13.58
C GLY A 38 -6.25 -9.91 -12.14
N TRP A 39 -7.15 -9.52 -11.23
CA TRP A 39 -7.02 -9.91 -9.83
C TRP A 39 -7.39 -11.38 -9.60
N ASN A 40 -6.52 -12.06 -8.85
CA ASN A 40 -6.85 -13.36 -8.29
C ASN A 40 -7.75 -13.21 -7.04
N PHE A 41 -8.20 -14.33 -6.50
CA PHE A 41 -9.10 -14.36 -5.34
C PHE A 41 -8.46 -13.76 -4.08
N HIS A 42 -7.15 -13.95 -3.89
CA HIS A 42 -6.43 -13.42 -2.74
C HIS A 42 -6.36 -11.89 -2.74
N MET A 43 -5.97 -11.30 -3.88
CA MET A 43 -5.90 -9.84 -4.05
C MET A 43 -7.26 -9.19 -3.77
N PHE A 44 -8.33 -9.79 -4.29
CA PHE A 44 -9.71 -9.36 -4.01
C PHE A 44 -10.04 -9.37 -2.52
N TRP A 45 -9.82 -10.49 -1.83
CA TRP A 45 -10.15 -10.59 -0.41
C TRP A 45 -9.32 -9.69 0.47
N LYS A 46 -8.05 -9.44 0.12
CA LYS A 46 -7.21 -8.49 0.84
C LYS A 46 -7.81 -7.09 0.79
N ALA A 47 -8.14 -6.60 -0.40
CA ALA A 47 -8.76 -5.29 -0.59
C ALA A 47 -10.15 -5.22 0.06
N PHE A 48 -10.97 -6.26 -0.10
CA PHE A 48 -12.32 -6.33 0.46
C PHE A 48 -12.32 -6.32 1.99
N LYS A 49 -11.55 -7.19 2.65
CA LYS A 49 -11.53 -7.29 4.14
C LYS A 49 -10.94 -6.05 4.80
N THR A 50 -9.97 -5.41 4.16
CA THR A 50 -9.31 -4.20 4.67
C THR A 50 -10.06 -2.93 4.32
N GLY A 51 -11.05 -2.99 3.41
CA GLY A 51 -11.74 -1.83 2.87
C GLY A 51 -10.81 -0.89 2.13
N GLY A 52 -9.83 -1.44 1.42
CA GLY A 52 -8.95 -0.69 0.52
C GLY A 52 -7.71 -0.10 1.18
N THR A 53 -7.49 -0.29 2.47
CA THR A 53 -6.25 0.15 3.12
C THR A 53 -5.06 -0.72 2.77
N ARG A 54 -5.29 -1.94 2.25
CA ARG A 54 -4.26 -2.81 1.68
C ARG A 54 -4.72 -3.30 0.32
N ILE A 55 -4.07 -2.85 -0.74
CA ILE A 55 -4.34 -3.22 -2.14
C ILE A 55 -3.04 -3.61 -2.84
N TYR A 56 -3.13 -4.46 -3.85
CA TYR A 56 -2.04 -4.73 -4.78
C TYR A 56 -2.22 -3.80 -5.98
N ASN A 57 -1.14 -3.17 -6.45
CA ASN A 57 -1.23 -2.23 -7.58
C ASN A 57 -1.51 -2.96 -8.90
N ASP A 58 -0.81 -4.07 -9.21
CA ASP A 58 -0.94 -4.75 -10.50
C ASP A 58 -0.85 -6.28 -10.41
N TYR A 59 0.19 -6.78 -9.74
CA TYR A 59 0.45 -8.22 -9.60
C TYR A 59 0.40 -8.66 -8.15
N TYR A 60 0.09 -9.94 -7.96
CA TYR A 60 0.24 -10.58 -6.66
C TYR A 60 1.73 -10.76 -6.35
N SER A 61 2.32 -9.72 -5.76
CA SER A 61 3.69 -9.73 -5.26
C SER A 61 3.67 -9.38 -3.78
N GLU A 62 4.25 -10.25 -2.97
CA GLU A 62 4.39 -10.05 -1.53
C GLU A 62 5.86 -10.07 -1.16
N MET A 63 6.26 -9.10 -0.34
CA MET A 63 7.57 -9.14 0.30
C MET A 63 7.57 -10.30 1.30
N LYS A 64 8.50 -11.24 1.16
CA LYS A 64 8.62 -12.38 2.08
C LYS A 64 8.93 -11.89 3.48
N MET A 65 8.14 -12.34 4.46
CA MET A 65 8.38 -12.05 5.86
C MET A 65 9.70 -12.71 6.29
N PRO A 66 10.64 -11.97 6.91
CA PRO A 66 11.91 -12.54 7.34
C PRO A 66 11.69 -13.43 8.57
N SER A 67 12.61 -14.36 8.80
CA SER A 67 12.61 -15.18 10.02
C SER A 67 12.97 -14.39 11.29
N SER A 68 13.58 -13.20 11.13
CA SER A 68 13.98 -12.33 12.23
C SER A 68 13.87 -10.87 11.80
N PHE A 69 13.43 -10.01 12.71
CA PHE A 69 13.37 -8.55 12.54
C PHE A 69 14.58 -7.86 13.17
N THR A 70 15.64 -8.60 13.48
CA THR A 70 16.85 -8.01 14.05
C THR A 70 17.58 -7.18 12.99
N PRO A 71 18.02 -5.95 13.31
CA PRO A 71 18.81 -5.14 12.39
C PRO A 71 20.04 -5.91 11.90
N LYS A 72 20.26 -5.91 10.59
CA LYS A 72 21.43 -6.57 9.97
C LYS A 72 22.64 -5.66 9.89
N ALA A 73 22.42 -4.35 9.80
CA ALA A 73 23.46 -3.35 9.76
C ALA A 73 23.64 -2.72 11.14
N THR A 74 24.89 -2.50 11.52
CA THR A 74 25.22 -1.69 12.69
C THR A 74 25.38 -0.25 12.22
N THR A 75 24.52 0.64 12.70
CA THR A 75 24.56 2.08 12.40
C THR A 75 24.73 2.85 13.71
N ASN A 76 25.03 4.15 13.61
CA ASN A 76 24.93 5.03 14.78
C ASN A 76 23.53 4.90 15.39
N SER A 77 23.43 4.89 16.74
CA SER A 77 22.20 4.66 17.47
C SER A 77 21.08 5.63 17.07
N SER A 78 21.42 6.88 16.73
CA SER A 78 20.48 7.89 16.27
C SER A 78 19.81 7.56 14.93
N PHE A 79 20.38 6.67 14.12
CA PHE A 79 19.86 6.26 12.80
C PHE A 79 19.48 4.78 12.75
N SER A 80 19.57 4.05 13.88
CA SER A 80 19.28 2.63 13.92
C SER A 80 17.78 2.38 13.99
N LEU A 81 17.25 1.60 13.06
CA LEU A 81 15.88 1.10 13.15
C LEU A 81 15.76 0.06 14.28
N SER A 82 14.70 0.17 15.07
CA SER A 82 14.38 -0.86 16.06
C SER A 82 13.78 -2.10 15.40
N LYS A 83 13.75 -3.22 16.13
CA LYS A 83 13.00 -4.43 15.69
C LYS A 83 11.53 -4.12 15.38
N LYS A 84 10.93 -3.17 16.11
CA LYS A 84 9.53 -2.75 15.91
C LYS A 84 9.36 -2.02 14.59
N ASP A 85 10.30 -1.14 14.25
CA ASP A 85 10.29 -0.37 13.00
C ASP A 85 10.45 -1.28 11.78
N ILE A 86 11.40 -2.22 11.87
CA ILE A 86 11.60 -3.23 10.82
C ILE A 86 10.34 -4.08 10.66
N LYS A 87 9.76 -4.57 11.75
CA LYS A 87 8.50 -5.32 11.70
C LYS A 87 7.38 -4.51 11.06
N PHE A 88 7.21 -3.25 11.48
CA PHE A 88 6.19 -2.36 10.96
C PHE A 88 6.34 -2.15 9.44
N PHE A 89 7.58 -1.97 8.96
CA PHE A 89 7.87 -1.86 7.54
C PHE A 89 7.40 -3.10 6.77
N TYR A 90 7.75 -4.31 7.20
CA TYR A 90 7.33 -5.53 6.49
C TYR A 90 5.81 -5.75 6.52
N GLU A 91 5.11 -5.28 7.55
CA GLU A 91 3.66 -5.42 7.68
C GLU A 91 2.86 -4.37 6.89
N ASN A 92 3.44 -3.20 6.66
CA ASN A 92 2.73 -2.04 6.13
C ASN A 92 3.37 -1.41 4.88
N GLY A 93 4.57 -1.86 4.48
CA GLY A 93 5.30 -1.42 3.30
C GLY A 93 6.04 -0.09 3.45
N TYR A 94 5.98 0.54 4.62
CA TYR A 94 6.58 1.84 4.88
C TYR A 94 6.94 2.00 6.36
N VAL A 95 7.98 2.77 6.65
CA VAL A 95 8.35 3.25 7.98
C VAL A 95 8.88 4.68 7.85
N GLY A 96 8.42 5.58 8.73
CA GLY A 96 8.72 7.01 8.66
C GLY A 96 7.47 7.88 8.90
N PRO A 97 7.53 9.20 8.63
CA PRO A 97 8.66 9.94 8.08
C PRO A 97 9.84 10.04 9.05
N PHE A 98 11.05 10.20 8.50
CA PHE A 98 12.26 10.46 9.28
C PHE A 98 12.77 11.87 8.93
N ASP A 99 13.16 12.63 9.93
CA ASP A 99 13.82 13.92 9.74
C ASP A 99 15.30 13.67 9.39
N LEU A 100 15.71 14.07 8.18
CA LEU A 100 17.09 13.92 7.73
C LEU A 100 18.02 15.00 8.29
N ILE A 101 17.47 16.20 8.51
CA ILE A 101 18.16 17.38 9.05
C ILE A 101 17.23 18.14 9.98
N SER A 102 17.81 18.92 10.88
CA SER A 102 17.03 19.74 11.83
C SER A 102 16.21 20.81 11.11
N SER A 103 15.07 21.22 11.70
CA SER A 103 14.28 22.32 11.17
C SER A 103 15.06 23.64 11.06
N THR A 104 16.01 23.86 11.97
CA THR A 104 16.96 24.98 11.95
C THR A 104 17.89 24.94 10.75
N GLU A 105 18.36 23.75 10.36
CA GLU A 105 19.24 23.56 9.21
C GLU A 105 18.49 23.68 7.88
N ILE A 106 17.22 23.24 7.84
CA ILE A 106 16.31 23.52 6.71
C ILE A 106 16.16 25.03 6.50
N ALA A 107 15.90 25.77 7.59
CA ALA A 107 15.75 27.22 7.53
C ALA A 107 17.05 27.89 7.04
N PHE A 108 18.20 27.56 7.63
CA PHE A 108 19.51 28.10 7.21
C PHE A 108 19.76 27.90 5.70
N ASN A 109 19.57 26.68 5.21
CA ASN A 109 19.79 26.37 3.79
C ASN A 109 18.83 27.12 2.87
N GLN A 110 17.57 27.34 3.28
CA GLN A 110 16.60 28.12 2.52
C GLN A 110 16.91 29.63 2.44
N TYR A 111 17.63 30.19 3.42
CA TYR A 111 18.02 31.60 3.41
C TYR A 111 19.32 31.87 2.66
N HIS A 112 20.25 30.91 2.61
CA HIS A 112 21.59 31.10 2.07
C HIS A 112 21.82 30.52 0.66
N PHE A 113 20.95 29.64 0.16
CA PHE A 113 21.06 29.05 -1.18
C PHE A 113 19.87 29.42 -2.10
N LYS A 114 19.28 30.60 -1.89
CA LYS A 114 18.29 31.20 -2.80
C LYS A 114 18.94 32.15 -3.80
#